data_AF-A0A3D5K7T0-F1
#
_entry.id   AF-A0A3D5K7T0-F1
#
_cell.length_a   1.000
_cell.length_b   1.000
_cell.length_c   1.000
_cell.angle_alpha   90.00
_cell.angle_beta   90.00
_cell.angle_gamma   90.00
#
_symmetry.space_group_name_H-M   'P 1'
#
loop_
_entity.id
_entity.type
_entity.pdbx_description
1 polymer ?
#
loop_
_entity_poly.entity_id
_entity_poly.type
_entity_poly.pdbx_seq_one_letter_code
_entity_poly.pdbx_strand_id
1 'polypeptide(L)' 'ALLVRENHKVDESILRYEGYRVPSDFLVGYGLDVDEKFRNLPDIRIVDVAPEESAADPTVARSPA' A
#
# COMPACT_ATOMS: atom_id res chain seq x y z
N ALA A 1 -8.63 10.16 9.91
CA ALA A 1 -8.30 9.08 8.96
C ALA A 1 -8.57 7.75 9.65
N LEU A 2 -9.08 6.76 8.92
CA LEU A 2 -9.38 5.45 9.49
C LEU A 2 -8.09 4.65 9.76
N LEU A 3 -7.18 4.62 8.79
CA LEU A 3 -5.89 3.94 8.88
C LEU A 3 -4.76 4.94 8.66
N VAL A 4 -3.77 4.91 9.55
CA VAL A 4 -2.56 5.73 9.46
C VAL A 4 -1.35 4.80 9.43
N ARG A 5 -0.41 5.03 8.52
CA ARG A 5 0.83 4.24 8.47
C ARG A 5 1.71 4.59 9.67
N GLU A 6 2.31 3.60 10.32
CA GLU A 6 3.17 3.81 11.50
C GLU A 6 4.34 4.77 11.26
N ASN A 7 4.91 4.74 10.05
CA ASN A 7 6.01 5.61 9.65
C ASN A 7 5.57 7.02 9.20
N HIS A 8 4.26 7.31 9.17
CA HIS A 8 3.74 8.59 8.74
C HIS A 8 3.56 9.55 9.92
N LYS A 9 4.17 10.74 9.83
CA LYS A 9 3.94 11.82 10.79
C LYS A 9 2.69 12.59 10.36
N VAL A 10 1.67 12.54 11.20
CA VAL A 10 0.41 13.26 10.97
C VAL A 10 0.41 14.56 11.78
N ASP A 11 -0.01 15.65 11.14
CA ASP A 11 -0.25 16.93 11.81
C ASP A 11 -1.61 16.90 12.52
N GLU A 12 -1.60 17.07 13.84
CA GLU A 12 -2.78 17.07 14.70
C GLU A 12 -3.74 18.23 14.40
N SER A 13 -3.26 19.32 13.81
CA SER A 13 -4.11 20.45 13.41
C SER A 13 -5.00 20.13 12.20
N ILE A 14 -4.57 19.17 11.36
CA ILE A 14 -5.24 18.76 10.14
C ILE A 14 -6.09 17.51 10.39
N LEU A 15 -5.59 16.56 11.19
CA LEU A 15 -6.26 15.31 11.48
C LEU A 15 -6.72 15.24 12.93
N ARG A 16 -8.02 15.45 13.16
CA ARG A 16 -8.61 15.39 14.50
C ARG A 16 -8.86 13.98 15.04
N TYR A 17 -9.00 13.01 14.14
CA TYR A 17 -9.37 11.64 14.50
C TYR A 17 -8.48 10.64 13.78
N GLU A 18 -7.87 9.75 14.56
CA GLU A 18 -7.09 8.61 14.10
C GLU A 18 -7.79 7.33 14.56
N GLY A 19 -8.05 6.41 13.63
CA GLY A 19 -8.63 5.10 13.95
C GLY A 19 -7.57 4.13 14.44
N TYR A 20 -6.74 3.63 13.52
CA TYR A 20 -5.70 2.66 13.81
C TYR A 20 -4.38 2.99 13.10
N ARG A 21 -3.27 2.67 13.77
CA ARG A 21 -1.95 2.59 13.14
C ARG A 21 -1.72 1.22 12.56
N VAL A 22 -1.25 1.18 11.32
CA VAL A 22 -0.95 -0.04 10.59
C VAL A 22 0.49 -0.03 10.08
N PRO A 23 1.14 -1.19 9.97
CA PRO A 23 2.44 -1.31 9.32
C PRO A 23 2.44 -0.80 7.88
N SER A 24 3.61 -0.78 7.24
CA SER A 24 3.76 -0.37 5.84
C SER A 24 3.30 -1.43 4.82
N ASP A 25 2.66 -2.50 5.27
CA ASP A 25 2.20 -3.61 4.42
C ASP A 25 1.05 -3.20 3.49
N PHE A 26 0.87 -3.95 2.41
CA PHE A 26 -0.23 -3.71 1.49
C PHE A 26 -1.55 -4.27 2.06
N LEU A 27 -2.55 -3.39 2.26
CA LEU A 27 -3.82 -3.73 2.90
C LEU A 27 -4.97 -3.71 1.89
N VAL A 28 -5.91 -4.65 2.02
CA VAL A 28 -7.14 -4.77 1.23
C VAL A 28 -8.35 -5.04 2.13
N GLY A 29 -9.55 -4.89 1.59
CA GLY A 29 -10.79 -5.10 2.33
C GLY A 29 -11.31 -3.84 2.99
N TYR A 30 -12.53 -3.88 3.52
CA TYR A 30 -13.22 -2.72 4.09
C TYR A 30 -13.28 -1.53 3.11
N GLY A 31 -13.53 -1.81 1.83
CA GLY A 31 -13.51 -0.81 0.77
C GLY A 31 -12.13 -0.46 0.22
N LEU A 32 -11.03 -0.95 0.80
CA LEU A 32 -9.70 -0.91 0.20
C LEU A 32 -9.58 -2.00 -0.88
N ASP A 33 -8.93 -1.66 -1.98
CA ASP A 33 -8.81 -2.56 -3.13
C ASP A 33 -7.42 -2.58 -3.77
N VAL A 34 -7.22 -3.64 -4.54
CA VAL A 34 -6.15 -3.76 -5.52
C VAL A 34 -6.77 -4.24 -6.82
N ASP A 35 -6.52 -3.51 -7.91
CA ASP A 35 -7.10 -3.83 -9.22
C ASP A 35 -8.63 -4.02 -9.12
N GLU A 36 -9.29 -3.15 -8.35
CA GLU A 36 -10.73 -3.16 -8.08
C GLU A 36 -11.28 -4.40 -7.35
N LYS A 37 -10.42 -5.32 -6.92
CA LYS A 37 -10.79 -6.55 -6.20
C LYS A 37 -10.76 -6.34 -4.69
N PHE A 38 -11.40 -7.25 -3.96
CA PHE A 38 -11.36 -7.34 -2.49
C PHE A 38 -12.08 -6.25 -1.69
N ARG A 39 -12.75 -5.27 -2.33
CA ARG A 39 -13.54 -4.23 -1.65
C ARG A 39 -14.60 -4.74 -0.67
N ASN A 40 -15.22 -5.87 -1.01
CA ASN A 40 -16.37 -6.43 -0.30
C ASN A 40 -15.97 -7.30 0.90
N LEU A 41 -14.68 -7.45 1.20
CA LEU A 41 -14.26 -8.16 2.40
C LEU A 41 -14.65 -7.35 3.64
N PRO A 42 -15.31 -7.97 4.64
CA PRO A 42 -15.74 -7.27 5.85
C PRO A 42 -14.55 -6.89 6.76
N ASP A 43 -13.43 -7.59 6.60
CA ASP A 43 -12.22 -7.39 7.39
C ASP A 43 -11.12 -6.70 6.56
N ILE A 44 -10.22 -6.00 7.25
CA ILE A 44 -8.96 -5.52 6.67
C ILE A 44 -7.96 -6.67 6.70
N ARG A 45 -7.31 -6.94 5.56
CA ARG A 45 -6.32 -8.03 5.41
C ARG A 45 -5.04 -7.52 4.77
N ILE A 46 -3.94 -8.20 5.08
CA ILE A 46 -2.64 -7.98 4.42
C ILE A 46 -2.59 -8.85 3.17
N VAL A 47 -2.11 -8.30 2.06
CA VAL A 47 -1.80 -9.06 0.85
C VAL A 47 -0.34 -9.48 0.90
N ASP A 48 -0.11 -10.78 0.90
CA ASP A 48 1.20 -11.35 0.62
C ASP A 48 1.47 -11.20 -0.88
N VAL A 49 2.10 -10.08 -1.25
CA VAL A 49 2.71 -9.96 -2.58
C VAL A 49 3.90 -10.89 -2.61
N ALA A 50 3.83 -11.93 -3.45
CA ALA A 50 5.04 -12.61 -3.88
C ALA A 50 6.01 -11.53 -4.40
N PRO A 51 7.32 -11.64 -4.12
CA PRO A 51 8.27 -10.67 -4.64
C PRO A 51 8.23 -10.75 -6.17
N GLU A 52 7.45 -9.85 -6.77
CA GLU A 52 7.56 -9.51 -8.18
C GLU A 52 9.01 -9.07 -8.35
N GLU A 53 9.80 -9.90 -9.06
CA GLU A 53 11.17 -9.61 -9.43
C GLU A 53 11.20 -8.18 -9.98
N SER A 54 11.78 -7.29 -9.17
CA SER A 54 12.04 -5.89 -9.46
C SER A 54 12.18 -5.72 -10.96
N ALA A 55 11.20 -5.06 -11.58
CA ALA A 55 11.20 -4.74 -13.00
C ALA A 55 12.62 -4.35 -13.42
N ALA A 56 13.32 -5.30 -14.05
CA ALA A 56 14.64 -5.06 -14.57
C ALA A 56 14.48 -3.96 -15.60
N ASP A 57 15.06 -2.81 -15.29
CA ASP A 57 15.07 -1.60 -16.10
C ASP A 57 15.45 -1.97 -17.55
N PRO A 58 14.53 -1.88 -18.54
CA PRO A 58 14.84 -2.31 -19.91
C PRO A 58 15.73 -1.32 -20.67
N THR A 59 16.37 -0.36 -20.00
CA THR A 59 17.12 0.72 -20.66
C THR A 59 18.61 0.43 -20.90
N VAL A 60 19.26 -0.47 -20.15
CA VAL A 60 20.69 -0.78 -20.35
C VAL A 60 20.89 -1.97 -21.30
N ALA A 61 20.47 -1.83 -22.56
CA ALA A 61 20.87 -2.77 -23.61
C ALA A 61 20.75 -2.18 -25.03
N ARG A 62 21.11 -0.91 -25.26
CA ARG A 62 21.36 -0.41 -26.62
C ARG A 62 22.53 0.58 -26.67
N SER A 63 23.72 0.05 -26.94
CA SER A 63 24.62 0.63 -27.96
C SER A 63 25.69 -0.37 -28.38
N PRO A 64 25.81 -0.66 -29.69
CA PRO A 64 26.92 -1.39 -30.28
C PRO A 64 28.03 -0.41 -30.73
N ALA A 65 29.29 -0.81 -30.57
CA ALA A 65 30.42 -0.37 -31.39
C ALA A 65 31.59 -1.35 -31.19
#